data_AF-A0A937FEW3-F1
#
_entry.id   AF-A0A937FEW3-F1
#
_cell.length_a   1.000
_cell.length_b   1.000
_cell.length_c   1.000
_cell.angle_alpha   90.00
_cell.angle_beta   90.00
_cell.angle_gamma   90.00
#
_symmetry.space_group_name_H-M   'P 1'
#
loop_
_entity.id
_entity.type
_entity.pdbx_description
1 polymer ?
#
loop_
_entity_poly.entity_id
_entity_poly.type
_entity_poly.pdbx_seq_one_letter_code
_entity_poly.pdbx_strand_id
1 'polypeptide(L)' 'MLDITLLFKIGAAGLLIVILERVLKSSGKDDVATLTNIAGVVIILLMIVNLIAKLFDSIKTMFMF' A
#
# COMPACT_ATOMS: atom_id res chain seq x y z
N MET A 1 19.27 -3.05 -5.98
CA MET A 1 18.28 -4.15 -5.81
C MET A 1 17.12 -3.78 -4.89
N LEU A 2 17.16 -2.65 -4.16
CA LEU A 2 16.18 -2.30 -3.12
C LEU A 2 14.86 -1.72 -3.68
N ASP A 3 14.89 -1.08 -4.85
CA ASP A 3 13.73 -0.38 -5.42
C ASP A 3 12.64 -1.31 -5.96
N ILE A 4 13.06 -2.43 -6.57
CA ILE A 4 12.13 -3.41 -7.16
C ILE A 4 11.34 -4.13 -6.05
N THR A 5 12.01 -4.56 -4.97
CA THR A 5 11.36 -5.23 -3.83
C THR A 5 10.23 -4.40 -3.25
N LEU A 6 10.40 -3.07 -3.25
CA LEU A 6 9.46 -2.15 -2.66
C LEU A 6 8.22 -1.94 -3.55
N LEU A 7 8.42 -1.85 -4.86
CA LEU A 7 7.33 -1.88 -5.85
C LEU A 7 6.54 -3.20 -5.80
N PHE A 8 7.24 -4.33 -5.68
CA PHE A 8 6.59 -5.64 -5.49
C PHE A 8 5.76 -5.69 -4.20
N LYS A 9 6.24 -5.08 -3.11
CA LYS A 9 5.51 -5.08 -1.84
C LYS A 9 4.19 -4.31 -1.93
N ILE A 10 4.19 -3.14 -2.59
CA ILE A 10 2.97 -2.36 -2.81
C ILE A 10 2.03 -3.08 -3.79
N GLY A 11 2.57 -3.61 -4.89
CA GLY A 11 1.78 -4.36 -5.88
C GLY A 11 1.12 -5.60 -5.29
N ALA A 12 1.85 -6.37 -4.45
CA ALA A 12 1.32 -7.53 -3.76
C ALA A 12 0.21 -7.15 -2.76
N ALA A 13 0.37 -6.05 -2.03
CA ALA A 13 -0.68 -5.55 -1.14
C ALA A 13 -1.95 -5.17 -1.92
N GLY A 14 -1.81 -4.48 -3.07
CA GLY A 14 -2.94 -4.17 -3.95
C GLY A 14 -3.66 -5.42 -4.46
N LEU A 15 -2.90 -6.43 -4.86
CA LEU A 15 -3.46 -7.70 -5.35
C LEU A 15 -4.22 -8.45 -4.24
N LEU A 16 -3.69 -8.46 -3.01
CA LEU A 16 -4.38 -9.04 -1.85
C LEU A 16 -5.69 -8.31 -1.53
N ILE A 17 -5.71 -6.97 -1.58
CA ILE A 17 -6.92 -6.18 -1.36
C ILE A 17 -8.00 -6.54 -2.39
N VAL A 18 -7.63 -6.66 -3.66
CA VAL A 18 -8.56 -7.06 -4.74
C VAL A 18 -9.10 -8.47 -4.53
N ILE A 19 -8.27 -9.42 -4.10
CA ILE A 19 -8.71 -10.78 -3.77
C ILE A 19 -9.69 -10.75 -2.60
N LEU A 20 -9.40 -10.00 -1.53
CA LEU A 20 -10.28 -9.86 -0.37
C LEU A 20 -11.62 -9.25 -0.76
N GLU A 21 -11.63 -8.19 -1.57
CA GLU A 21 -12.87 -7.59 -2.07
C GLU A 21 -13.72 -8.62 -2.84
N ARG A 22 -13.10 -9.40 -3.72
CA ARG A 22 -13.80 -10.45 -4.48
C ARG A 22 -14.39 -11.52 -3.57
N VAL A 23 -13.65 -11.98 -2.57
CA VAL A 23 -14.13 -12.98 -1.59
C VAL A 23 -15.28 -12.44 -0.74
N LEU A 24 -15.21 -11.17 -0.34
CA LEU A 24 -16.28 -10.53 0.44
C LEU A 24 -17.56 -10.37 -0.39
N LYS A 25 -17.43 -9.92 -1.65
CA LYS A 25 -18.54 -9.85 -2.60
C LYS A 25 -19.15 -11.22 -2.88
N SER A 26 -18.32 -12.25 -3.09
CA SER A 26 -18.82 -13.63 -3.29
C SER A 26 -19.51 -14.21 -2.06
N SER A 27 -19.25 -13.66 -0.87
CA SER A 27 -19.90 -14.04 0.38
C SER A 27 -21.18 -13.24 0.67
N GLY A 28 -21.62 -12.38 -0.26
CA GLY A 28 -22.80 -11.51 -0.10
C GLY A 28 -22.58 -10.33 0.86
N LYS A 29 -21.32 -9.97 1.16
CA LYS A 29 -20.95 -8.88 2.08
C LYS A 29 -20.47 -7.64 1.32
N ASP A 30 -21.33 -7.08 0.48
CA ASP A 30 -20.96 -5.98 -0.42
C ASP A 30 -20.57 -4.69 0.32
N ASP A 31 -21.24 -4.37 1.43
CA ASP A 31 -20.91 -3.21 2.26
C ASP A 31 -19.50 -3.34 2.86
N VAL A 32 -19.16 -4.54 3.36
CA VAL A 32 -17.84 -4.83 3.92
C VAL A 32 -16.77 -4.83 2.83
N ALA A 33 -17.08 -5.31 1.63
CA ALA A 33 -16.19 -5.25 0.48
C ALA A 33 -15.85 -3.80 0.09
N THR A 34 -16.86 -2.92 0.10
CA THR A 34 -16.67 -1.49 -0.18
C THR A 34 -15.78 -0.82 0.86
N LEU A 35 -16.02 -1.07 2.15
CA LEU A 35 -15.17 -0.57 3.24
C LEU A 35 -13.74 -1.12 3.14
N THR A 36 -13.57 -2.37 2.72
CA THR A 36 -12.26 -3.01 2.54
C THR A 36 -11.47 -2.35 1.42
N ASN A 37 -12.12 -1.97 0.32
CA ASN A 37 -11.48 -1.24 -0.77
C ASN A 37 -10.97 0.13 -0.30
N ILE A 38 -11.81 0.88 0.43
CA ILE A 38 -11.42 2.17 1.03
C ILE A 38 -10.22 2.00 1.99
N ALA A 39 -10.28 1.01 2.89
CA ALA A 39 -9.19 0.71 3.80
C ALA A 39 -7.90 0.33 3.06
N GLY A 40 -8.02 -0.43 1.97
CA GLY A 40 -6.92 -0.80 1.11
C GLY A 40 -6.22 0.40 0.47
N VAL A 41 -7.00 1.37 -0.04
CA VAL A 41 -6.45 2.63 -0.56
C VAL A 41 -5.70 3.40 0.52
N VAL A 42 -6.28 3.55 1.72
CA VAL A 42 -5.63 4.24 2.85
C VAL A 42 -4.31 3.57 3.23
N ILE A 43 -4.28 2.24 3.29
CA ILE A 43 -3.07 1.47 3.60
C ILE A 43 -1.96 1.71 2.56
N ILE A 44 -2.31 1.75 1.27
CA ILE A 44 -1.35 2.04 0.19
C ILE A 44 -0.82 3.48 0.32
N LEU A 45 -1.69 4.45 0.60
CA LEU A 45 -1.27 5.84 0.81
C LEU A 45 -0.28 5.96 1.98
N LEU A 46 -0.53 5.27 3.10
CA LEU A 46 0.39 5.25 4.24
C LEU A 46 1.74 4.62 3.88
N MET A 47 1.75 3.57 3.05
CA MET A 47 3.00 3.01 2.54
C MET A 47 3.78 4.06 1.74
N ILE A 48 3.12 4.78 0.83
CA ILE A 48 3.74 5.83 0.01
C ILE A 48 4.33 6.95 0.88
N VAL A 49 3.60 7.41 1.90
CA VAL A 49 4.10 8.44 2.84
C VAL A 49 5.41 8.00 3.51
N ASN A 50 5.50 6.75 3.94
CA ASN A 50 6.74 6.22 4.51
C ASN A 50 7.90 6.19 3.51
N LEU A 51 7.64 5.99 2.22
CA LEU A 51 8.67 6.07 1.18
C LEU A 51 9.17 7.48 0.99
N ILE A 52 8.23 8.43 0.93
CA ILE A 52 8.56 9.85 0.83
C ILE A 52 9.42 10.26 2.02
N ALA A 53 9.06 9.86 3.25
CA ALA A 53 9.87 10.11 4.43
C ALA A 53 11.31 9.55 4.30
N LYS A 54 11.46 8.30 3.85
CA LYS A 54 12.78 7.70 3.61
C LYS A 54 13.59 8.43 2.55
N LEU A 55 12.94 8.93 1.50
CA LEU A 55 13.61 9.75 0.48
C LEU A 55 14.12 11.05 1.09
N PHE A 56 13.30 11.72 1.92
CA PHE A 56 13.73 12.93 2.64
C PHE A 56 14.90 12.65 3.59
N ASP A 57 14.89 11.54 4.34
CA ASP A 57 16.01 11.17 5.21
C ASP A 57 17.28 10.87 4.42
N SER A 58 17.15 10.24 3.25
CA SER A 58 18.28 9.98 2.34
C SER A 58 18.87 11.29 1.83
N ILE A 59 18.02 12.27 1.47
CA ILE A 59 18.44 13.61 1.07
C ILE A 59 19.18 14.29 2.23
N LYS A 60 18.60 14.36 3.43
CA LYS A 60 19.24 14.97 4.60
C LYS A 60 20.63 14.38 4.88
N THR A 61 20.73 13.04 4.83
CA THR A 61 22.00 12.32 5.02
C THR A 61 23.03 12.67 3.96
N MET A 62 22.63 12.73 2.69
CA MET A 62 23.52 13.12 1.58
C MET A 62 24.05 14.54 1.73
N PHE A 63 23.24 15.45 2.27
CA PHE A 63 23.63 16.84 2.47
C PHE A 63 24.29 17.13 3.83
N MET A 64 24.60 16.10 4.65
CA MET A 64 25.26 16.21 5.96
C MET A 64 24.65 17.29 6.89
N PHE A 65 23.31 17.40 6.89
CA PHE A 65 22.57 18.16 7.92
C PHE A 65 22.20 17.26 9.10
#